data_AF-A0A485KGG2-F1
#
_entry.id   AF-A0A485KGG2-F1
#
_cell.length_a   1.000
_cell.length_b   1.000
_cell.length_c   1.000
_cell.angle_alpha   90.00
_cell.angle_beta   90.00
_cell.angle_gamma   90.00
#
_symmetry.space_group_name_H-M   'P 1'
#
loop_
_entity.id
_entity.type
_entity.pdbx_description
1 polymer ?
#
loop_
_entity_poly.entity_id
_entity_poly.type
_entity_poly.pdbx_seq_one_letter_code
_entity_poly.pdbx_strand_id
1 'polypeptide(L)'
;MAKRPNQSGSQEKLKKKVKIEPPKKGLNLAESVFKGMKIQVDAQAEMSTALVDSKAKEFEYKVEQDARQLAIKQKEVALQQRSLRHSQIMEEGRLMASIGYSKEAIMEYVKDELSKLP
;
A
#
# COMPACT_ATOMS: atom_id res chain seq x y z
N MET A 1 -84.74 51.47 -48.62
CA MET A 1 -83.36 50.96 -48.45
C MET A 1 -83.31 50.02 -47.25
N ALA A 2 -82.29 49.16 -47.22
CA ALA A 2 -82.22 47.84 -46.62
C ALA A 2 -82.28 47.73 -45.08
N LYS A 3 -82.75 46.55 -44.63
CA LYS A 3 -82.69 45.97 -43.28
C LYS A 3 -81.24 45.65 -42.88
N ARG A 4 -80.90 45.68 -41.57
CA ARG A 4 -80.33 44.57 -40.74
C ARG A 4 -79.71 45.04 -39.39
N PRO A 5 -79.49 44.13 -38.42
CA PRO A 5 -80.02 44.27 -37.05
C PRO A 5 -78.98 44.38 -35.91
N ASN A 6 -79.51 44.55 -34.70
CA ASN A 6 -78.91 44.24 -33.40
C ASN A 6 -78.01 43.00 -33.40
N GLN A 7 -76.81 43.13 -32.81
CA GLN A 7 -76.11 42.03 -32.14
C GLN A 7 -75.39 42.58 -30.90
N SER A 8 -76.06 42.49 -29.75
CA SER A 8 -75.44 42.49 -28.43
C SER A 8 -74.66 41.19 -28.26
N GLY A 9 -73.36 41.22 -28.52
CA GLY A 9 -72.44 40.11 -28.26
C GLY A 9 -71.87 40.20 -26.86
N SER A 10 -72.40 39.38 -25.95
CA SER A 10 -71.86 39.16 -24.61
C SER A 10 -70.38 38.79 -24.67
N GLN A 11 -69.51 39.56 -24.00
CA GLN A 11 -68.14 39.14 -23.72
C GLN A 11 -68.16 37.97 -22.73
N GLU A 12 -68.24 36.75 -23.25
CA GLU A 12 -68.02 35.55 -22.46
C GLU A 12 -66.52 35.47 -22.10
N LYS A 13 -66.18 35.97 -20.90
CA LYS A 13 -64.84 35.82 -20.32
C LYS A 13 -64.60 34.35 -19.99
N LEU A 14 -64.09 33.60 -20.96
CA LEU A 14 -63.46 32.30 -20.77
C LEU A 14 -62.25 32.47 -19.83
N LYS A 15 -62.49 32.32 -18.51
CA LYS A 15 -61.42 32.19 -17.51
C LYS A 15 -60.70 30.87 -17.74
N LYS A 16 -59.67 30.87 -18.58
CA LYS A 16 -58.70 29.76 -18.65
C LYS A 16 -58.07 29.61 -17.27
N LYS A 17 -58.48 28.57 -16.53
CA LYS A 17 -57.81 28.16 -15.28
C LYS A 17 -56.43 27.64 -15.67
N VAL A 18 -55.40 28.45 -15.47
CA VAL A 18 -54.00 28.01 -15.56
C VAL A 18 -53.80 26.97 -14.46
N LYS A 19 -53.59 25.70 -14.84
CA LYS A 19 -53.09 24.68 -13.92
C LYS A 19 -51.61 25.01 -13.68
N ILE A 20 -51.34 25.69 -12.57
CA ILE A 20 -49.97 25.92 -12.10
C ILE A 20 -49.49 24.58 -11.55
N GLU A 21 -48.56 23.92 -12.25
CA GLU A 21 -47.81 22.81 -11.67
C GLU A 21 -47.02 23.33 -10.46
N PRO A 22 -46.98 22.59 -9.34
CA PRO A 22 -46.18 23.01 -8.20
C PRO A 22 -44.71 23.07 -8.64
N PRO A 23 -43.97 24.14 -8.30
CA PRO A 23 -42.57 24.24 -8.68
C PRO A 23 -41.82 23.04 -8.13
N LYS A 24 -41.10 22.32 -8.99
CA LYS A 24 -40.17 21.27 -8.57
C LYS A 24 -39.28 21.89 -7.49
N LYS A 25 -39.34 21.34 -6.28
CA LYS A 25 -38.57 21.80 -5.12
C LYS A 25 -37.09 21.89 -5.51
N GLY A 26 -36.63 23.08 -5.87
CA GLY A 26 -35.21 23.35 -6.04
C GLY A 26 -34.54 23.20 -4.69
N LEU A 27 -33.38 22.54 -4.65
CA LEU A 27 -32.58 22.48 -3.42
C LEU A 27 -32.45 23.91 -2.86
N ASN A 28 -32.74 24.06 -1.58
CA ASN A 28 -32.51 25.34 -0.93
C ASN A 28 -30.98 25.59 -0.85
N LEU A 29 -30.57 26.86 -0.78
CA LEU A 29 -29.16 27.23 -0.78
C LEU A 29 -28.37 26.52 0.34
N ALA A 30 -29.00 26.28 1.50
CA ALA A 30 -28.38 25.59 2.63
C ALA A 30 -28.13 24.09 2.36
N GLU A 31 -29.04 23.39 1.69
CA GLU A 31 -28.90 21.99 1.26
C GLU A 31 -27.81 21.86 0.19
N SER A 32 -27.72 22.82 -0.72
CA SER A 32 -26.65 22.85 -1.73
C SER A 32 -25.28 23.05 -1.09
N VAL A 33 -25.16 23.97 -0.13
CA VAL A 33 -23.91 24.22 0.60
C VAL A 33 -23.53 23.00 1.44
N PHE A 34 -24.47 22.42 2.18
CA PHE A 34 -24.22 21.23 3.00
C PHE A 34 -23.79 20.02 2.16
N LYS A 35 -24.42 19.81 1.00
CA LYS A 35 -24.05 18.75 0.07
C LYS A 35 -22.65 18.97 -0.51
N GLY A 36 -22.29 20.21 -0.87
CA GLY A 36 -20.94 20.56 -1.30
C GLY A 36 -19.89 20.32 -0.22
N MET A 37 -20.21 20.69 1.03
CA MET A 37 -19.32 20.50 2.18
C MET A 37 -19.11 19.02 2.49
N LYS A 38 -20.18 18.20 2.41
CA LYS A 38 -20.08 16.75 2.59
C LYS A 38 -19.19 16.08 1.54
N ILE A 39 -19.31 16.47 0.26
CA ILE A 39 -18.46 15.96 -0.82
C ILE A 39 -16.98 16.28 -0.56
N GLN A 40 -16.68 17.48 -0.08
CA GLN A 40 -15.29 17.86 0.24
C GLN A 40 -14.73 17.07 1.42
N VAL A 41 -15.52 16.86 2.48
CA VAL A 41 -15.12 16.06 3.65
C VAL A 41 -14.90 14.60 3.26
N ASP A 42 -15.80 14.02 2.48
CA ASP A 42 -15.69 12.63 2.01
C ASP A 42 -14.43 12.47 1.12
N ALA A 43 -14.18 13.39 0.18
CA ALA A 43 -12.99 13.38 -0.65
C ALA A 43 -11.68 13.58 0.16
N GLN A 44 -11.71 14.42 1.20
CA GLN A 44 -10.57 14.62 2.08
C GLN A 44 -10.30 13.37 2.93
N ALA A 45 -11.35 12.69 3.42
CA ALA A 45 -11.24 11.44 4.15
C ALA A 45 -10.64 10.33 3.27
N GLU A 46 -11.11 10.18 2.04
CA GLU A 46 -10.58 9.22 1.06
C GLU A 46 -9.10 9.47 0.74
N MET A 47 -8.71 10.73 0.52
CA MET A 47 -7.30 11.08 0.30
C MET A 47 -6.45 10.82 1.54
N SER A 48 -6.97 11.09 2.74
CA SER A 48 -6.27 10.81 4.00
C SER A 48 -6.04 9.31 4.18
N THR A 49 -7.05 8.47 3.92
CA THR A 49 -6.89 7.01 4.00
C THR A 49 -5.90 6.51 2.96
N ALA A 50 -5.94 7.01 1.72
CA ALA A 50 -5.01 6.61 0.67
C ALA A 50 -3.55 6.98 1.02
N LEU A 51 -3.32 8.13 1.67
CA LEU A 51 -1.99 8.54 2.14
C LEU A 51 -1.48 7.65 3.28
N VAL A 52 -2.36 7.26 4.22
CA VAL A 52 -2.00 6.32 5.29
C VAL A 52 -1.67 4.95 4.71
N ASP A 53 -2.48 4.44 3.79
CA ASP A 53 -2.25 3.14 3.13
C ASP A 53 -0.97 3.16 2.29
N SER A 54 -0.68 4.27 1.60
CA SER A 54 0.58 4.43 0.85
C SER A 54 1.79 4.39 1.78
N LYS A 55 1.73 5.12 2.91
CA LYS A 55 2.80 5.11 3.91
C LYS A 55 2.97 3.75 4.57
N ALA A 56 1.88 3.03 4.84
CA ALA A 56 1.92 1.68 5.38
C ALA A 56 2.64 0.73 4.41
N LYS A 57 2.30 0.78 3.12
CA LYS A 57 2.97 -0.03 2.08
C LYS A 57 4.45 0.32 1.92
N GLU A 58 4.80 1.61 1.97
CA GLU A 58 6.20 2.04 1.94
C GLU A 58 6.99 1.52 3.14
N PHE A 59 6.36 1.50 4.32
CA PHE A 59 6.98 0.95 5.53
C PHE A 59 7.17 -0.56 5.43
N GLU A 60 6.15 -1.30 4.98
CA GLU A 60 6.24 -2.74 4.75
C GLU A 60 7.36 -3.10 3.76
N TYR A 61 7.46 -2.36 2.65
CA TYR A 61 8.51 -2.57 1.66
C TYR A 61 9.91 -2.37 2.26
N LYS A 62 10.11 -1.32 3.06
CA LYS A 62 11.39 -1.07 3.74
C LYS A 62 11.73 -2.17 4.73
N VAL A 63 10.76 -2.61 5.54
CA VAL A 63 10.94 -3.71 6.50
C VAL A 63 11.33 -5.00 5.78
N GLU A 64 10.68 -5.33 4.67
CA GLU A 64 11.02 -6.50 3.88
C GLU A 64 12.43 -6.41 3.28
N GLN A 65 12.80 -5.24 2.75
CA GLN A 65 14.14 -5.00 2.22
C GLN A 65 15.22 -5.14 3.30
N ASP A 66 14.99 -4.57 4.48
CA ASP A 66 15.91 -4.66 5.61
C ASP A 66 16.03 -6.09 6.13
N ALA A 67 14.92 -6.83 6.21
CA ALA A 67 14.93 -8.25 6.58
C ALA A 67 15.75 -9.09 5.59
N ARG A 68 15.61 -8.84 4.28
CA ARG A 68 16.42 -9.50 3.25
C ARG A 68 17.90 -9.16 3.39
N GLN A 69 18.24 -7.88 3.58
CA GLN A 69 19.64 -7.46 3.80
C GLN A 69 20.23 -8.09 5.06
N LEU A 70 19.47 -8.17 6.15
CA LEU A 70 19.90 -8.81 7.38
C LEU A 70 20.17 -10.30 7.16
N ALA A 71 19.29 -11.01 6.46
CA ALA A 71 19.48 -12.43 6.14
C ALA A 71 20.73 -12.68 5.28
N ILE A 72 21.03 -11.78 4.33
CA ILE A 72 22.26 -11.83 3.54
C ILE A 72 23.49 -11.67 4.44
N LYS A 73 23.51 -10.63 5.28
CA LYS A 73 24.62 -10.36 6.22
C LYS A 73 24.84 -11.53 7.19
N GLN A 74 23.77 -12.13 7.70
CA GLN A 74 23.87 -13.31 8.56
C GLN A 74 24.54 -14.49 7.85
N LYS A 75 24.18 -14.74 6.58
CA LYS A 75 24.82 -15.78 5.77
C LYS A 75 26.29 -15.46 5.50
N GLU A 76 26.62 -14.20 5.19
CA GLU A 76 28.01 -13.76 4.99
C GLU A 76 28.86 -13.97 6.24
N VAL A 77 28.35 -13.59 7.42
CA VAL A 77 29.03 -13.80 8.70
C VAL A 77 29.24 -15.29 8.96
N ALA A 78 28.21 -16.13 8.72
CA ALA A 78 28.34 -17.58 8.87
C ALA A 78 29.41 -18.17 7.94
N LEU A 79 29.47 -17.72 6.69
CA LEU A 79 30.49 -18.14 5.73
C LEU A 79 31.91 -17.69 6.16
N GLN A 80 32.04 -16.46 6.66
CA GLN A 80 33.31 -15.95 7.18
C GLN A 80 33.78 -16.75 8.40
N GLN A 81 32.90 -17.05 9.35
CA GLN A 81 33.20 -17.87 10.52
C GLN A 81 33.61 -19.29 10.13
N ARG A 82 32.94 -19.90 9.14
CA ARG A 82 33.29 -21.21 8.61
C ARG A 82 34.67 -21.21 7.95
N SER A 83 34.96 -20.17 7.16
CA SER A 83 36.28 -19.99 6.52
C SER A 83 37.38 -19.83 7.56
N LEU A 84 37.15 -19.01 8.60
CA LEU A 84 38.10 -18.83 9.70
C LEU A 84 38.38 -20.15 10.42
N ARG A 85 37.35 -20.92 10.77
CA ARG A 85 37.54 -22.23 11.40
C ARG A 85 38.30 -23.21 10.50
N HIS A 86 37.97 -23.25 9.20
CA HIS A 86 38.73 -24.06 8.26
C HIS A 86 40.22 -23.69 8.27
N SER A 87 40.54 -22.39 8.26
CA SER A 87 41.92 -21.92 8.31
C SER A 87 42.63 -22.30 9.62
N GLN A 88 41.91 -22.26 10.75
CA GLN A 88 42.46 -22.66 12.06
C GLN A 88 42.79 -24.15 12.09
N ILE A 89 41.88 -25.01 11.63
CA ILE A 89 42.10 -26.47 11.56
C ILE A 89 43.34 -26.80 10.72
N MET A 90 43.53 -26.09 9.60
CA MET A 90 44.70 -26.30 8.75
C MET A 90 45.99 -25.79 9.40
N GLU A 91 45.94 -24.73 10.19
CA GLU A 91 47.09 -24.24 10.97
C GLU A 91 47.45 -25.20 12.10
N GLU A 92 46.47 -25.74 12.81
CA GLU A 92 46.68 -26.77 13.83
C GLU A 92 47.31 -28.03 13.22
N GLY A 93 46.86 -28.46 12.05
CA GLY A 93 47.50 -29.55 11.31
C GLY A 93 48.97 -29.26 10.96
N ARG A 94 49.30 -28.00 10.60
CA ARG A 94 50.70 -27.57 10.39
C ARG A 94 51.52 -27.58 11.69
N LEU A 95 50.93 -27.17 12.81
CA LEU A 95 51.57 -27.22 14.13
C LEU A 95 51.79 -28.67 14.59
N MET A 96 50.83 -29.56 14.36
CA MET A 96 50.99 -30.98 14.63
C MET A 96 52.14 -31.59 13.82
N ALA A 97 52.29 -31.20 12.55
CA ALA A 97 53.44 -31.61 11.75
C ALA A 97 54.77 -31.11 12.34
N SER A 98 54.82 -29.87 12.85
CA SER A 98 56.06 -29.29 13.38
C SER A 98 56.51 -29.92 14.70
N ILE A 99 55.56 -30.41 15.52
CA ILE A 99 55.85 -31.11 16.78
C ILE A 99 56.03 -32.63 16.60
N GLY A 100 55.97 -33.14 15.36
CA GLY A 100 56.35 -34.51 15.02
C GLY A 100 55.23 -35.53 14.95
N TYR A 101 53.96 -35.12 14.82
CA TYR A 101 52.86 -36.06 14.56
C TYR A 101 53.01 -36.73 13.19
N SER A 102 52.55 -37.98 13.08
CA SER A 102 52.51 -38.69 11.80
C SER A 102 51.52 -38.03 10.85
N LYS A 103 51.77 -38.19 9.55
CA LYS A 103 50.89 -37.66 8.50
C LYS A 103 49.48 -38.22 8.62
N GLU A 104 49.36 -39.49 8.99
CA GLU A 104 48.09 -40.19 9.13
C GLU A 104 47.26 -39.57 10.27
N ALA A 105 47.89 -39.31 11.42
CA ALA A 105 47.22 -38.68 12.56
C ALA A 105 46.75 -37.26 12.24
N ILE A 106 47.55 -36.49 11.48
CA ILE A 106 47.17 -35.14 11.05
C ILE A 106 46.00 -35.19 10.06
N MET A 107 46.01 -36.11 9.10
CA MET A 107 44.93 -36.26 8.13
C MET A 107 43.63 -36.72 8.79
N GLU A 108 43.72 -37.60 9.79
CA GLU A 108 42.57 -38.01 10.60
C GLU A 108 42.00 -36.83 11.39
N TYR A 109 42.85 -36.06 12.07
CA TYR A 109 42.47 -34.85 12.80
C TYR A 109 41.74 -33.85 11.89
N VAL A 110 42.35 -33.48 10.77
CA VAL A 110 41.78 -32.52 9.82
C VAL A 110 40.44 -33.03 9.29
N LYS A 111 40.34 -34.32 8.96
CA LYS A 111 39.09 -34.91 8.47
C LYS A 111 37.99 -34.88 9.53
N ASP A 112 38.31 -35.24 10.77
CA ASP A 112 37.36 -35.23 11.89
C ASP A 112 36.87 -33.81 12.18
N GLU A 113 37.78 -32.84 12.31
CA GLU A 113 37.41 -31.45 12.59
C GLU A 113 36.66 -30.77 11.44
N LEU A 114 37.03 -31.05 10.18
CA LEU A 114 36.26 -30.55 9.03
C LEU A 114 34.85 -31.15 8.96
N SER A 115 34.65 -32.38 9.45
CA SER A 115 33.33 -33.00 9.50
C SER A 115 32.39 -32.36 10.52
N LYS A 116 32.94 -31.68 11.53
CA LYS A 116 32.20 -30.96 12.58
C LYS A 116 31.85 -29.52 12.19
N LEU A 117 32.31 -29.05 11.02
CA LEU A 117 31.95 -27.73 10.53
C LEU A 117 30.50 -27.71 10.04
N PRO A 118 29.69 -26.73 10.49
CA PRO A 118 28.34 -26.52 9.99
C PRO A 118 28.31 -26.04 8.53
#